data_AF-A0A8T3MN83-F1
#
_entry.id   AF-A0A8T3MN83-F1
#
_cell.length_a   1.000
_cell.length_b   1.000
_cell.length_c   1.000
_cell.angle_alpha   90.00
_cell.angle_beta   90.00
_cell.angle_gamma   90.00
#
_symmetry.space_group_name_H-M   'P 1'
#
loop_
_entity.id
_entity.type
_entity.pdbx_description
1 polymer ?
#
loop_
_entity_poly.entity_id
_entity_poly.type
_entity_poly.pdbx_seq_one_letter_code
_entity_poly.pdbx_strand_id
1 'polypeptide(L)'
;MPVAMRLARAFLAALLFTATLITPSPAAAGHGWHAAFLGQDPWPTLAPGAMASYTIRFRNAGTQTWQRGVAGRQVNLAVFGDSEIFAQQGLAVGWYAPTRPATTTEPAIPPGGTATFTFSVRGPADGTSYR
;
A
#
# COMPACT_ATOMS: atom_id res chain seq x y z
N MET A 1 11.67 -76.41 29.13
CA MET A 1 10.62 -75.87 28.22
C MET A 1 11.21 -74.70 27.46
N PRO A 2 11.28 -74.73 26.12
CA PRO A 2 11.92 -73.67 25.32
C PRO A 2 10.87 -72.67 24.79
N VAL A 3 11.22 -71.38 24.74
CA VAL A 3 10.56 -70.40 23.85
C VAL A 3 11.65 -69.46 23.29
N ALA A 4 11.67 -69.39 21.96
CA ALA A 4 12.44 -68.49 21.09
C ALA A 4 11.98 -67.01 21.25
N MET A 5 12.56 -65.94 20.71
CA MET A 5 12.93 -65.67 19.32
C MET A 5 13.44 -64.20 19.19
N ARG A 6 14.61 -64.05 18.57
CA ARG A 6 15.15 -63.01 17.64
C ARG A 6 14.77 -61.50 17.73
N LEU A 7 15.85 -60.70 17.76
CA LEU A 7 16.18 -59.45 17.03
C LEU A 7 15.13 -58.34 16.84
N ALA A 8 15.53 -57.10 17.20
CA ALA A 8 15.37 -55.95 16.31
C ALA A 8 16.43 -54.87 16.58
N ARG A 9 17.27 -54.59 15.59
CA ARG A 9 18.11 -53.38 15.50
C ARG A 9 17.20 -52.24 15.02
N ALA A 10 17.01 -51.20 15.82
CA ALA A 10 16.34 -49.99 15.36
C ALA A 10 17.38 -48.93 15.00
N PHE A 11 17.43 -48.60 13.70
CA PHE A 11 18.17 -47.49 13.14
C PHE A 11 17.59 -46.17 13.63
N LEU A 12 18.46 -45.27 14.11
CA LEU A 12 18.10 -43.88 14.36
C LEU A 12 18.11 -43.13 13.02
N ALA A 13 16.93 -42.78 12.50
CA ALA A 13 16.81 -41.93 11.33
C ALA A 13 16.94 -40.45 11.74
N ALA A 14 17.98 -39.77 11.27
CA ALA A 14 18.13 -38.33 11.42
C ALA A 14 17.19 -37.62 10.41
N LEU A 15 16.20 -36.90 10.93
CA LEU A 15 15.29 -36.09 10.12
C LEU A 15 15.92 -34.71 9.88
N LEU A 16 16.46 -34.48 8.68
CA LEU A 16 16.88 -33.14 8.25
C LEU A 16 15.63 -32.31 7.91
N PHE A 17 15.33 -31.29 8.72
CA PHE A 17 14.40 -30.24 8.38
C PHE A 17 15.13 -29.21 7.50
N THR A 18 14.92 -29.25 6.19
CA THR A 18 15.34 -28.16 5.29
C THR A 18 14.36 -27.00 5.46
N ALA A 19 14.78 -25.93 6.13
CA ALA A 19 14.06 -24.67 6.15
C ALA A 19 14.15 -24.02 4.76
N THR A 20 13.07 -24.06 3.99
CA THR A 20 12.95 -23.25 2.77
C THR A 20 12.72 -21.80 3.19
N LEU A 21 13.72 -20.95 2.92
CA LEU A 21 13.51 -19.50 2.94
C LEU A 21 12.46 -19.17 1.88
N ILE A 22 11.25 -18.82 2.31
CA ILE A 22 10.26 -18.18 1.44
C ILE A 22 10.81 -16.78 1.18
N THR A 23 11.66 -16.62 0.17
CA THR A 23 11.97 -15.28 -0.33
C THR A 23 10.67 -14.75 -0.94
N PRO A 24 10.09 -13.64 -0.43
CA PRO A 24 8.98 -13.02 -1.13
C PRO A 24 9.48 -12.65 -2.52
N SER A 25 8.96 -13.33 -3.55
CA SER A 25 9.27 -12.98 -4.94
C SER A 25 8.89 -11.52 -5.12
N PRO A 26 9.78 -10.66 -5.67
CA PRO A 26 9.35 -9.33 -6.05
C PRO A 26 8.20 -9.53 -7.03
N ALA A 27 7.01 -9.00 -6.69
CA ALA A 27 5.88 -8.99 -7.61
C ALA A 27 6.41 -8.49 -8.95
N ALA A 28 6.35 -9.35 -9.97
CA ALA A 28 6.81 -9.02 -11.31
C ALA A 28 6.18 -7.68 -11.68
N ALA A 29 7.00 -6.74 -12.16
CA ALA A 29 6.48 -5.45 -12.56
C ALA A 29 5.41 -5.67 -13.63
N GLY A 30 4.17 -5.24 -13.39
CA GLY A 30 3.11 -5.29 -14.38
C GLY A 30 3.51 -4.44 -15.59
N HIS A 31 3.13 -4.86 -16.79
CA HIS A 31 3.43 -4.08 -17.99
C HIS A 31 2.68 -2.74 -17.98
N GLY A 32 3.41 -1.62 -18.10
CA GLY A 32 2.79 -0.30 -18.15
C GLY A 32 2.67 0.39 -16.78
N TRP A 33 1.50 0.93 -16.47
CA TRP A 33 1.24 1.70 -15.25
C TRP A 33 0.62 0.81 -14.17
N HIS A 34 1.40 0.49 -13.13
CA HIS A 34 0.91 -0.32 -12.01
C HIS A 34 1.44 0.20 -10.69
N ALA A 35 0.59 0.20 -9.68
CA ALA A 35 0.91 0.58 -8.31
C ALA A 35 0.69 -0.62 -7.37
N ALA A 36 1.55 -0.76 -6.37
CA ALA A 36 1.32 -1.67 -5.25
C ALA A 36 1.24 -0.86 -3.96
N PHE A 37 0.19 -1.05 -3.17
CA PHE A 37 0.04 -0.38 -1.89
C PHE A 37 1.16 -0.78 -0.94
N LEU A 38 1.79 0.19 -0.28
CA LEU A 38 2.80 -0.05 0.74
C LEU A 38 2.28 0.24 2.14
N GLY A 39 1.46 1.27 2.28
CA GLY A 39 0.94 1.67 3.59
C GLY A 39 0.39 3.09 3.60
N GLN A 40 -0.17 3.48 4.73
CA GLN A 40 -0.72 4.80 4.99
C GLN A 40 -0.49 5.18 6.45
N ASP A 41 -0.63 6.48 6.77
CA ASP A 41 -0.64 6.93 8.16
C ASP A 41 -1.82 6.29 8.93
N PRO A 42 -1.76 6.21 10.28
CA PRO A 42 -2.90 5.77 11.06
C PRO A 42 -4.13 6.68 10.82
N TRP A 43 -5.32 6.08 10.80
CA TRP A 43 -6.57 6.82 10.61
C TRP A 43 -6.73 7.92 11.68
N PRO A 44 -6.87 9.19 11.28
CA PRO A 44 -7.02 10.28 12.23
C PRO A 44 -8.45 10.31 12.79
N THR A 45 -8.59 10.69 14.07
CA THR A 45 -9.86 11.15 14.63
C THR A 45 -9.80 12.67 14.75
N LEU A 46 -10.71 13.37 14.09
CA LEU A 46 -10.71 14.83 14.01
C LEU A 46 -11.96 15.39 14.67
N ALA A 47 -11.78 16.43 15.50
CA ALA A 47 -12.89 17.26 15.92
C ALA A 47 -13.52 17.97 14.71
N PRO A 48 -14.81 18.37 14.79
CA PRO A 48 -15.45 19.14 13.72
C PRO A 48 -14.62 20.36 13.31
N GLY A 49 -14.35 20.48 12.01
CA GLY A 49 -13.57 21.59 11.45
C GLY A 49 -12.05 21.49 11.61
N ALA A 50 -11.52 20.60 12.45
CA ALA A 50 -10.08 20.40 12.62
C ALA A 50 -9.45 19.84 11.34
N MET A 51 -8.19 20.18 11.08
CA MET A 51 -7.46 19.69 9.90
C MET A 51 -6.37 18.70 10.28
N ALA A 52 -6.10 17.74 9.41
CA ALA A 52 -4.91 16.91 9.49
C ALA A 52 -4.31 16.68 8.11
N SER A 53 -2.98 16.54 8.09
CA SER A 53 -2.24 16.02 6.94
C SER A 53 -2.24 14.49 7.01
N TYR A 54 -2.44 13.85 5.86
CA TYR A 54 -2.51 12.40 5.74
C TYR A 54 -1.67 11.91 4.57
N THR A 55 -0.92 10.84 4.79
CA THR A 55 0.02 10.31 3.79
C THR A 55 -0.28 8.86 3.44
N ILE A 56 -0.25 8.57 2.14
CA ILE A 56 -0.33 7.22 1.59
C ILE A 56 0.89 6.96 0.70
N ARG A 57 1.43 5.74 0.76
CA ARG A 57 2.60 5.31 -0.02
C ARG A 57 2.25 4.13 -0.91
N PHE A 58 2.74 4.21 -2.15
CA PHE A 58 2.67 3.15 -3.13
C PHE A 58 4.04 2.87 -3.71
N ARG A 59 4.29 1.62 -4.12
CA ARG A 59 5.41 1.26 -4.99
C ARG A 59 4.97 1.38 -6.43
N ASN A 60 5.82 1.94 -7.29
CA ASN A 60 5.67 1.78 -8.72
C ASN A 60 5.95 0.31 -9.07
N ALA A 61 4.89 -0.47 -9.24
CA ALA A 61 4.96 -1.86 -9.64
C ALA A 61 4.86 -2.02 -11.17
N GLY A 62 4.93 -0.92 -11.92
CA GLY A 62 4.87 -0.92 -13.37
C GLY A 62 6.25 -0.91 -14.03
N THR A 63 6.26 -0.72 -15.35
CA THR A 63 7.49 -0.53 -16.15
C THR A 63 7.73 0.92 -16.54
N GLN A 64 6.75 1.81 -16.36
CA GLN A 64 6.87 3.23 -16.68
C GLN A 64 7.33 4.05 -15.47
N THR A 65 8.28 4.95 -15.65
CA THR A 65 8.64 5.95 -14.64
C THR A 65 7.53 6.98 -14.50
N TRP A 66 7.04 7.18 -13.28
CA TRP A 66 6.07 8.22 -12.99
C TRP A 66 6.80 9.55 -12.84
N GLN A 67 6.30 10.61 -13.47
CA GLN A 67 6.97 11.92 -13.47
C GLN A 67 5.99 13.03 -13.18
N ARG A 68 6.20 13.73 -12.06
CA ARG A 68 5.37 14.86 -11.65
C ARG A 68 5.56 16.03 -12.62
N GLY A 69 4.46 16.65 -13.03
CA GLY A 69 4.45 17.79 -13.95
C GLY A 69 4.67 17.42 -15.41
N VAL A 70 4.78 16.12 -15.75
CA VAL A 70 4.97 15.67 -17.13
C VAL A 70 3.68 15.07 -17.66
N ALA A 71 3.15 15.66 -18.74
CA ALA A 71 1.93 15.21 -19.39
C ALA A 71 2.05 13.72 -19.81
N GLY A 72 1.02 12.94 -19.50
CA GLY A 72 0.99 11.50 -19.78
C GLY A 72 1.91 10.65 -18.90
N ARG A 73 2.62 11.25 -17.93
CA ARG A 73 3.49 10.52 -16.99
C ARG A 73 3.24 10.81 -15.51
N GLN A 74 2.47 11.83 -15.20
CA GLN A 74 2.07 12.13 -13.83
C GLN A 74 1.02 11.14 -13.34
N VAL A 75 1.22 10.63 -12.12
CA VAL A 75 0.24 9.83 -11.39
C VAL A 75 -0.31 10.67 -10.23
N ASN A 76 -1.62 10.64 -10.06
CA ASN A 76 -2.33 11.34 -8.98
C ASN A 76 -3.10 10.32 -8.15
N LEU A 77 -3.18 10.55 -6.84
CA LEU A 77 -4.10 9.81 -5.99
C LEU A 77 -5.53 10.17 -6.39
N ALA A 78 -6.41 9.18 -6.47
CA ALA A 78 -7.82 9.35 -6.83
C ALA A 78 -8.71 8.94 -5.67
N VAL A 79 -9.83 9.66 -5.52
CA VAL A 79 -10.94 9.21 -4.67
C VAL A 79 -11.60 7.99 -5.33
N PHE A 80 -12.02 7.02 -4.52
CA PHE A 80 -12.72 5.84 -5.01
C PHE A 80 -13.95 6.23 -5.84
N GLY A 81 -14.08 5.64 -7.03
CA GLY A 81 -15.18 5.92 -7.96
C GLY A 81 -15.23 7.34 -8.51
N ASP A 82 -14.14 8.13 -8.38
CA ASP A 82 -14.11 9.55 -8.75
C ASP A 82 -15.24 10.38 -8.10
N SER A 83 -15.64 10.01 -6.88
CA SER A 83 -16.66 10.75 -6.13
C SER A 83 -16.15 12.12 -5.67
N GLU A 84 -16.98 13.14 -5.87
CA GLU A 84 -16.72 14.50 -5.36
C GLU A 84 -17.29 14.74 -3.96
N ILE A 85 -17.95 13.75 -3.34
CA ILE A 85 -18.73 13.96 -2.11
C ILE A 85 -17.90 14.60 -0.98
N PHE A 86 -16.64 14.19 -0.82
CA PHE A 86 -15.75 14.74 0.20
C PHE A 86 -15.38 16.21 -0.07
N ALA A 87 -15.20 16.58 -1.34
CA ALA A 87 -14.96 17.97 -1.72
C ALA A 87 -16.22 18.83 -1.53
N GLN A 88 -17.38 18.31 -1.94
CA GLN A 88 -18.68 18.98 -1.79
C GLN A 88 -19.06 19.20 -0.32
N GLN A 89 -18.66 18.30 0.56
CA GLN A 89 -18.85 18.41 2.02
C GLN A 89 -17.76 19.26 2.71
N GLY A 90 -16.80 19.81 1.96
CA GLY A 90 -15.75 20.69 2.51
C GLY A 90 -14.63 19.98 3.27
N LEU A 91 -14.49 18.66 3.10
CA LEU A 91 -13.41 17.86 3.71
C LEU A 91 -12.10 17.99 2.93
N ALA A 92 -12.17 18.30 1.64
CA ALA A 92 -11.01 18.45 0.77
C ALA A 92 -10.27 19.78 1.01
N VAL A 93 -9.14 19.73 1.73
CA VAL A 93 -8.33 20.92 2.02
C VAL A 93 -7.15 21.00 1.05
N GLY A 94 -7.22 21.90 0.07
CA GLY A 94 -6.13 22.15 -0.87
C GLY A 94 -5.80 20.95 -1.77
N TRP A 95 -6.77 20.08 -2.03
CA TRP A 95 -6.60 18.94 -2.92
C TRP A 95 -6.22 19.39 -4.34
N TYR A 96 -5.44 18.56 -5.04
CA TYR A 96 -5.01 18.84 -6.42
C TYR A 96 -6.19 19.06 -7.38
N ALA A 97 -7.27 18.29 -7.21
CA ALA A 97 -8.57 18.50 -7.85
C ALA A 97 -9.67 17.91 -6.93
N PRO A 98 -10.97 18.19 -7.16
CA PRO A 98 -12.06 17.68 -6.32
C PRO A 98 -12.04 16.17 -6.08
N THR A 99 -11.59 15.39 -7.07
CA THR A 99 -11.48 13.92 -7.01
C THR A 99 -10.03 13.43 -6.94
N ARG A 100 -9.06 14.35 -6.81
CA ARG A 100 -7.62 14.05 -6.80
C ARG A 100 -6.97 14.70 -5.57
N PRO A 101 -6.83 13.98 -4.44
CA PRO A 101 -6.29 14.58 -3.22
C PRO A 101 -4.88 15.14 -3.37
N ALA A 102 -4.00 14.41 -4.06
CA ALA A 102 -2.60 14.81 -4.25
C ALA A 102 -1.99 14.20 -5.52
N THR A 103 -0.88 14.78 -5.96
CA THR A 103 0.10 14.12 -6.83
C THR A 103 1.28 13.58 -6.00
N THR A 104 2.23 12.90 -6.64
CA THR A 104 3.43 12.40 -5.96
C THR A 104 4.25 13.54 -5.36
N THR A 105 4.94 13.29 -4.25
CA THR A 105 5.88 14.27 -3.67
C THR A 105 7.20 14.25 -4.44
N GLU A 106 7.62 13.06 -4.86
CA GLU A 106 8.82 12.83 -5.63
C GLU A 106 8.64 13.35 -7.08
N PRO A 107 9.69 13.93 -7.68
CA PRO A 107 9.63 14.41 -9.06
C PRO A 107 9.63 13.27 -10.08
N ALA A 108 10.30 12.15 -9.78
CA ALA A 108 10.36 10.98 -10.64
C ALA A 108 10.40 9.70 -9.78
N ILE A 109 9.58 8.71 -10.14
CA ILE A 109 9.46 7.43 -9.45
C ILE A 109 9.70 6.31 -10.45
N PRO A 110 10.93 5.77 -10.56
CA PRO A 110 11.23 4.69 -11.48
C PRO A 110 10.50 3.39 -11.08
N PRO A 111 10.44 2.38 -11.97
CA PRO A 111 9.99 1.04 -11.61
C PRO A 111 10.66 0.54 -10.32
N GLY A 112 9.84 0.08 -9.38
CA GLY A 112 10.26 -0.35 -8.05
C GLY A 112 10.43 0.77 -7.02
N GLY A 113 10.40 2.04 -7.42
CA GLY A 113 10.48 3.20 -6.53
C GLY A 113 9.23 3.40 -5.68
N THR A 114 9.36 4.18 -4.60
CA THR A 114 8.24 4.55 -3.72
C THR A 114 7.71 5.93 -4.10
N ALA A 115 6.39 6.04 -4.17
CA ALA A 115 5.63 7.25 -4.41
C ALA A 115 4.88 7.63 -3.13
N THR A 116 5.03 8.88 -2.72
CA THR A 116 4.39 9.45 -1.53
C THR A 116 3.32 10.46 -1.92
N PHE A 117 2.10 10.26 -1.43
CA PHE A 117 0.98 11.18 -1.62
C PHE A 117 0.57 11.76 -0.26
N THR A 118 0.75 13.06 -0.10
CA THR A 118 0.36 13.78 1.13
C THR A 118 -0.73 14.79 0.79
N PHE A 119 -1.83 14.75 1.52
CA PHE A 119 -2.97 15.65 1.35
C PHE A 119 -3.58 16.01 2.70
N SER A 120 -4.25 17.15 2.76
CA SER A 120 -4.94 17.60 3.97
C SER A 120 -6.42 17.28 3.89
N VAL A 121 -6.98 16.89 5.04
CA VAL A 121 -8.42 16.68 5.22
C VAL A 121 -8.93 17.50 6.40
N ARG A 122 -10.23 17.83 6.36
CA ARG A 122 -10.94 18.49 7.45
C ARG A 122 -11.94 17.53 8.09
N GLY A 123 -12.06 17.59 9.42
CA GLY A 123 -13.13 16.97 10.19
C GLY A 123 -14.50 17.55 9.78
N PRO A 124 -15.53 16.71 9.56
CA PRO A 124 -16.87 17.16 9.17
C PRO A 124 -17.50 18.08 10.21
N ALA A 125 -18.17 19.14 9.75
CA ALA A 125 -18.76 20.14 10.64
C ALA A 125 -19.92 19.58 11.49
N ASP A 126 -20.57 18.52 11.02
CA ASP A 126 -21.67 17.82 11.67
C ASP A 126 -21.21 16.71 12.64
N GLY A 127 -19.91 16.45 12.73
CA GLY A 127 -19.34 15.40 13.59
C GLY A 127 -19.50 13.97 13.03
N THR A 128 -19.92 13.81 11.78
CA THR A 128 -20.04 12.50 11.13
C THR A 128 -18.67 11.86 10.89
N SER A 129 -18.59 10.54 10.85
CA SER A 129 -17.36 9.80 10.49
C SER A 129 -17.36 9.41 9.02
N TYR A 130 -16.21 9.52 8.35
CA TYR A 130 -16.00 9.11 6.96
C TYR A 130 -14.86 8.08 6.85
N ARG A 131 -14.94 7.20 5.86
CA ARG A 131 -13.95 6.14 5.58
C ARG A 131 -13.72 6.00 4.08
#